data_AF-A0A2J0LG32-F1
#
_entry.id   AF-A0A2J0LG32-F1
#
_cell.length_a   1.000
_cell.length_b   1.000
_cell.length_c   1.000
_cell.angle_alpha   90.00
_cell.angle_beta   90.00
_cell.angle_gamma   90.00
#
_symmetry.space_group_name_H-M   'P 1'
#
loop_
_entity.id
_entity.type
_entity.pdbx_description
1 polymer ?
#
loop_
_entity_poly.entity_id
_entity_poly.type
_entity_poly.pdbx_seq_one_letter_code
_entity_poly.pdbx_strand_id
1 'polypeptide(L)'
;MEKLLDRGSKLASRKSAVKNSAKNDLWGISGSFDIYNCTAETIRSADKIKQFVLELCDLIEMKRFGETIVVHFGEDEKVAGYSMMQLIETSLISAH
;
A
#
# COMPACT_ATOMS: atom_id res chain seq x y z
N MET A 1 20.77 -33.73 -11.03
CA MET A 1 20.93 -32.31 -11.35
C MET A 1 20.02 -31.99 -12.52
N GLU A 2 19.31 -30.88 -12.39
CA GLU A 2 18.69 -30.12 -13.50
C GLU A 2 17.42 -30.71 -14.15
N LYS A 3 16.28 -30.43 -13.52
CA LYS A 3 15.10 -29.97 -14.25
C LYS A 3 14.77 -28.58 -13.73
N LEU A 4 15.24 -27.56 -14.47
CA LEU A 4 14.71 -26.22 -14.37
C LEU A 4 13.20 -26.29 -14.61
N LEU A 5 12.44 -26.10 -13.53
CA LEU A 5 11.05 -25.71 -13.62
C LEU A 5 11.02 -24.31 -14.24
N ASP A 6 10.66 -24.31 -15.52
CA ASP A 6 10.00 -23.25 -16.27
C ASP A 6 9.20 -22.30 -15.34
N ARG A 7 9.85 -21.20 -14.93
CA ARG A 7 9.18 -20.01 -14.36
C ARG A 7 8.95 -18.97 -15.44
N GLY A 8 8.68 -19.44 -16.67
CA GLY A 8 8.40 -18.64 -17.85
C GLY A 8 6.93 -18.60 -18.22
N SER A 9 5.99 -18.55 -17.27
CA SER A 9 4.58 -18.34 -17.58
C SER A 9 4.13 -16.92 -17.23
N LYS A 10 4.20 -16.07 -18.25
CA LYS A 10 3.40 -14.86 -18.45
C LYS A 10 3.27 -13.98 -17.21
N LEU A 11 4.14 -12.98 -17.18
CA LEU A 11 3.82 -11.64 -16.72
C LEU A 11 2.52 -11.21 -17.43
N ALA A 12 1.37 -11.59 -16.88
CA ALA A 12 0.09 -11.13 -17.33
C ALA A 12 0.13 -9.61 -17.18
N SER A 13 0.20 -8.93 -18.33
CA SER A 13 0.07 -7.49 -18.51
C SER A 13 -0.61 -6.87 -17.29
N ARG A 14 0.08 -5.95 -16.58
CA ARG A 14 -0.38 -5.34 -15.32
C ARG A 14 -1.82 -4.81 -15.35
N LYS A 15 -2.41 -4.63 -16.54
CA LYS A 15 -3.85 -4.38 -16.75
C LYS A 15 -4.78 -5.57 -16.44
N SER A 16 -4.28 -6.73 -16.03
CA SER A 16 -5.09 -7.97 -15.96
C SER A 16 -5.71 -8.25 -14.59
N ALA A 17 -5.05 -7.97 -13.46
CA ALA A 17 -5.56 -8.35 -12.13
C ALA A 17 -6.87 -7.61 -11.78
N VAL A 18 -6.90 -6.29 -11.94
CA VAL A 18 -8.11 -5.48 -11.71
C VAL A 18 -9.21 -5.84 -12.72
N LYS A 19 -8.88 -6.01 -14.00
CA LYS A 19 -9.87 -6.41 -15.01
C LYS A 19 -10.45 -7.82 -14.80
N ASN A 20 -9.66 -8.74 -14.25
CA ASN A 20 -10.10 -10.10 -13.97
C ASN A 20 -10.97 -10.15 -12.71
N SER A 21 -10.74 -9.27 -11.73
CA SER A 21 -11.59 -9.19 -10.52
C SER A 21 -13.05 -8.89 -10.85
N ALA A 22 -13.30 -7.92 -11.75
CA ALA A 22 -14.63 -7.56 -12.23
C ALA A 22 -15.30 -8.66 -13.06
N LYS A 23 -14.52 -9.59 -13.64
CA LYS A 23 -15.05 -10.75 -14.36
C LYS A 23 -15.37 -11.94 -13.46
N ASN A 24 -14.85 -11.96 -12.24
CA ASN A 24 -14.94 -13.08 -11.31
C ASN A 24 -15.79 -12.77 -10.08
N ASP A 25 -16.63 -11.72 -10.13
CA ASP A 25 -17.48 -11.26 -9.02
C ASP A 25 -16.74 -11.13 -7.68
N LEU A 26 -15.51 -10.61 -7.71
CA LEU A 26 -14.75 -10.37 -6.48
C LEU A 26 -15.29 -9.15 -5.73
N TRP A 27 -15.54 -9.31 -4.43
CA TRP A 27 -15.98 -8.22 -3.55
C TRP A 27 -14.95 -7.09 -3.42
N GLY A 28 -13.65 -7.40 -3.57
CA GLY A 28 -12.58 -6.42 -3.48
C GLY A 28 -11.21 -6.99 -3.86
N ILE A 29 -10.21 -6.11 -3.89
CA ILE A 29 -8.81 -6.44 -4.16
C ILE A 29 -7.98 -5.91 -2.99
N SER A 30 -7.02 -6.72 -2.52
CA SER A 30 -6.01 -6.30 -1.56
C SER A 30 -4.62 -6.38 -2.19
N GLY A 31 -3.77 -5.40 -1.90
CA GLY A 31 -2.38 -5.36 -2.34
C GLY A 31 -1.48 -4.99 -1.16
N SER A 32 -0.32 -5.65 -1.09
CA SER A 32 0.74 -5.33 -0.13
C SER A 32 2.01 -4.99 -0.88
N PHE A 33 2.72 -3.97 -0.41
CA PHE A 33 3.91 -3.43 -1.07
C PHE A 33 5.00 -3.18 -0.03
N ASP A 34 6.17 -3.75 -0.28
CA ASP A 34 7.38 -3.38 0.45
C ASP A 34 8.14 -2.32 -0.33
N ILE A 35 8.35 -1.15 0.28
CA ILE A 35 9.03 -0.02 -0.34
C ILE A 35 10.41 0.12 0.31
N TYR A 36 11.45 0.07 -0.52
CA TYR A 36 12.84 0.13 -0.10
C TYR A 36 13.51 1.42 -0.58
N ASN A 37 14.64 1.76 0.05
CA ASN A 37 15.46 2.93 -0.31
C ASN A 37 14.67 4.26 -0.23
N CYS A 38 13.74 4.34 0.74
CA CYS A 38 13.01 5.57 1.03
C CYS A 38 13.94 6.64 1.62
N THR A 39 13.63 7.89 1.32
CA THR A 39 14.24 9.05 1.99
C THR A 39 13.88 9.03 3.48
N ALA A 40 14.88 9.02 4.35
CA ALA A 40 14.67 8.83 5.79
C ALA A 40 13.86 9.99 6.41
N GLU A 41 14.05 11.20 5.89
CA GLU A 41 13.37 12.41 6.37
C GLU A 41 11.87 12.40 6.05
N THR A 42 11.46 11.74 4.96
CA THR A 42 10.05 11.71 4.55
C THR A 42 9.26 10.69 5.35
N ILE A 43 9.81 9.48 5.52
CA ILE A 43 9.14 8.40 6.30
C ILE A 43 9.15 8.66 7.81
N ARG A 44 9.92 9.65 8.29
CA ARG A 44 9.95 10.09 9.69
C ARG A 44 9.18 11.40 9.93
N SER A 45 8.39 11.84 8.98
CA SER A 45 7.57 13.06 9.11
C SER A 45 6.09 12.73 9.00
N ALA A 46 5.35 12.96 10.09
CA ALA A 46 3.89 12.76 10.11
C ALA A 46 3.18 13.53 8.99
N ASP A 47 3.60 14.76 8.73
CA ASP A 47 3.01 15.61 7.69
C ASP A 47 3.29 15.07 6.28
N LYS A 48 4.51 14.56 6.04
CA LYS A 48 4.85 13.94 4.75
C LYS A 48 4.13 12.62 4.54
N ILE A 49 3.93 11.84 5.60
CA ILE A 49 3.11 10.62 5.54
C ILE A 49 1.66 10.98 5.20
N LYS A 50 1.05 11.96 5.89
CA LYS A 50 -0.30 12.44 5.56
C LYS A 50 -0.37 12.92 4.10
N GLN A 51 0.60 13.71 3.65
CA GLN A 51 0.69 14.16 2.27
C GLN A 51 0.72 12.97 1.28
N PHE A 52 1.56 11.97 1.54
CA PHE A 52 1.64 10.76 0.73
C PHE A 52 0.30 10.02 0.65
N VAL A 53 -0.40 9.85 1.76
CA VAL A 53 -1.71 9.18 1.76
C VAL A 53 -2.73 9.96 0.93
N LEU A 54 -2.73 11.29 1.08
CA LEU A 54 -3.64 12.16 0.32
C LEU A 54 -3.40 12.00 -1.19
N GLU A 55 -2.14 12.11 -1.62
CA GLU A 55 -1.74 11.96 -3.02
C GLU A 55 -2.02 10.55 -3.55
N LEU A 56 -1.82 9.51 -2.74
CA LEU A 56 -2.13 8.13 -3.11
C LEU A 56 -3.62 7.94 -3.33
N CYS A 57 -4.48 8.41 -2.42
CA CYS A 57 -5.92 8.32 -2.58
C CYS A 57 -6.40 9.04 -3.85
N ASP A 58 -5.84 10.21 -4.13
CA ASP A 58 -6.18 10.97 -5.34
C ASP A 58 -5.70 10.25 -6.61
N LEU A 59 -4.51 9.62 -6.57
CA LEU A 59 -3.96 8.83 -7.68
C LEU A 59 -4.78 7.58 -8.01
N ILE A 60 -5.32 6.90 -7.01
CA ILE A 60 -6.15 5.70 -7.19
C ILE A 60 -7.65 6.00 -7.28
N GLU A 61 -8.02 7.29 -7.35
CA GLU A 61 -9.39 7.78 -7.45
C GLU A 61 -10.31 7.26 -6.32
N MET A 62 -9.78 7.11 -5.10
CA MET A 62 -10.55 6.62 -3.94
C MET A 62 -11.04 7.74 -3.04
N LYS A 63 -12.29 7.62 -2.59
CA LYS A 63 -12.91 8.56 -1.65
C LYS A 63 -12.47 8.24 -0.22
N ARG A 64 -11.75 9.19 0.40
CA ARG A 64 -11.34 9.15 1.80
C ARG A 64 -12.54 9.32 2.75
N PHE A 65 -12.51 8.63 3.88
CA PHE A 65 -13.46 8.79 4.98
C PHE A 65 -12.73 9.21 6.27
N GLY A 66 -13.04 10.39 6.78
CA GLY A 66 -12.36 10.96 7.95
C GLY A 66 -10.90 11.37 7.67
N GLU A 67 -10.22 11.84 8.71
CA GLU A 67 -8.82 12.25 8.64
C GLU A 67 -7.88 11.04 8.66
N THR A 68 -6.73 11.17 7.99
CA THR A 68 -5.64 10.20 8.09
C THR A 68 -5.09 10.20 9.52
N ILE A 69 -5.14 9.05 10.17
CA ILE A 69 -4.56 8.86 11.51
C ILE A 69 -3.10 8.46 11.32
N VAL A 70 -2.21 9.20 11.95
CA VAL A 70 -0.76 8.95 11.92
C VAL A 70 -0.24 8.98 13.35
N VAL A 71 0.39 7.89 13.78
CA VAL A 71 0.85 7.69 15.15
C VAL A 71 2.31 7.27 15.13
N HIS A 72 3.15 7.97 15.88
CA HIS A 72 4.51 7.53 16.18
C HIS A 72 4.50 6.77 17.50
N PHE A 73 4.96 5.52 17.52
CA PHE A 73 5.03 4.73 18.74
C PHE A 73 6.20 3.74 18.71
N GLY A 74 6.49 3.16 19.87
CA GLY A 74 7.59 2.22 20.11
C GLY A 74 8.38 2.61 21.36
N GLU A 75 8.67 1.65 22.23
CA GLU A 75 9.33 1.89 23.52
C GLU A 75 10.84 2.14 23.38
N ASP A 76 11.49 1.49 22.39
CA ASP A 76 12.90 1.70 22.03
C ASP A 76 12.97 2.46 20.70
N GLU A 77 13.80 3.51 20.65
CA GLU A 77 14.03 4.33 19.45
C GLU A 77 14.41 3.50 18.21
N LYS A 78 15.04 2.34 18.38
CA LYS A 78 15.43 1.44 17.27
C LYS A 78 14.25 0.75 16.61
N VAL A 79 13.13 0.61 17.31
CA VAL A 79 11.89 -0.02 16.80
C VAL A 79 10.75 0.97 16.72
N ALA A 80 10.97 2.21 17.15
CA ALA A 80 9.99 3.27 17.05
C ALA A 80 9.83 3.71 15.60
N GLY A 81 8.59 3.98 15.21
CA GLY A 81 8.26 4.36 13.85
C GLY A 81 6.86 4.93 13.75
N TYR A 82 6.55 5.46 12.57
CA TYR A 82 5.20 5.90 12.27
C TYR A 82 4.37 4.73 11.78
N SER A 83 3.10 4.73 12.15
CA SER A 83 2.08 3.95 11.45
C SER A 83 0.96 4.87 11.05
N MET A 84 0.31 4.54 9.94
CA MET A 84 -0.80 5.32 9.42
C MET A 84 -1.97 4.46 9.00
N MET A 85 -3.16 5.04 9.11
CA MET A 85 -4.39 4.47 8.58
C MET A 85 -5.28 5.54 7.96
N GLN A 86 -5.85 5.22 6.80
CA GLN A 86 -6.87 6.01 6.13
C GLN A 86 -7.99 5.09 5.67
N LEU A 87 -9.18 5.30 6.24
CA LEU A 87 -10.38 4.66 5.73
C LEU A 87 -10.71 5.26 4.36
N ILE A 88 -11.04 4.40 3.41
CA ILE A 88 -11.58 4.79 2.12
C ILE A 88 -12.95 4.13 1.95
N GLU A 89 -13.74 4.59 0.98
CA GLU A 89 -15.05 4.01 0.73
C GLU A 89 -14.93 2.49 0.54
N THR A 90 -15.57 1.73 1.43
CA THR A 90 -15.59 0.25 1.49
C THR A 90 -14.25 -0.46 1.77
N SER A 91 -13.18 0.25 2.17
CA SER A 91 -11.87 -0.38 2.44
C SER A 91 -10.92 0.46 3.34
N LEU A 92 -9.64 0.09 3.38
CA LEU A 92 -8.59 0.68 4.21
C LEU A 92 -7.26 0.79 3.42
N ILE A 93 -6.54 1.88 3.63
CA ILE A 93 -5.11 2.00 3.34
C ILE A 93 -4.36 2.12 4.67
N SER A 94 -3.32 1.31 4.85
CA SER A 94 -2.46 1.32 6.03
C SER A 94 -0.99 1.17 5.66
N ALA A 95 -0.10 1.77 6.43
CA ALA A 95 1.35 1.62 6.27
C ALA A 95 2.11 1.76 7.60
N HIS A 96 3.32 1.22 7.61
CA HIS A 96 4.31 1.28 8.69
C HIS A 96 5.66 1.69 8.10
#